data_AF-A0A2N2PQB8-F1
#
_entry.id   AF-A0A2N2PQB8-F1
#
_cell.length_a   1.000
_cell.length_b   1.000
_cell.length_c   1.000
_cell.angle_alpha   90.00
_cell.angle_beta   90.00
_cell.angle_gamma   90.00
#
_symmetry.space_group_name_H-M   'P 1'
#
loop_
_entity.id
_entity.type
_entity.pdbx_description
1 polymer ?
#
loop_
_entity_poly.entity_id
_entity_poly.type
_entity_poly.pdbx_seq_one_letter_code
_entity_poly.pdbx_strand_id
1 'polypeptide(L)'
;SLEERFDDSKYQLMHIEMFPEGIIHAECIGGELDLLLNRRATVGFFPWRFVDGESCIGRCVAFVEDDEYVELMQTKEVMGITKFGDAFNPAHVERLNMLSR
;
A
#
# COMPACT_ATOMS: atom_id res chain seq x y z
N SER A 1 22.11 15.84 4.22
CA SER A 1 22.18 14.47 3.66
C SER A 1 20.91 13.71 4.06
N LEU A 2 20.87 12.36 3.99
CA LEU A 2 19.77 11.59 4.60
C LEU A 2 19.86 11.64 6.13
N GLU A 3 21.08 11.58 6.66
CA GLU A 3 21.39 11.63 8.09
C GLU A 3 20.90 12.93 8.74
N GLU A 4 21.02 14.07 8.04
CA GLU A 4 20.48 15.35 8.53
C GLU A 4 18.94 15.42 8.53
N ARG A 5 18.26 14.60 7.71
CA ARG A 5 16.79 14.60 7.60
C ARG A 5 16.13 13.56 8.50
N PHE A 6 16.85 12.48 8.77
CA PHE A 6 16.42 11.34 9.58
C PHE A 6 17.38 11.14 10.76
N ASP A 7 17.57 12.20 11.53
CA ASP A 7 18.37 12.15 12.76
C ASP A 7 17.64 11.38 13.88
N ASP A 8 18.31 11.19 15.02
CA ASP A 8 17.77 10.44 16.15
C ASP A 8 16.48 11.05 16.74
N SER A 9 16.22 12.36 16.53
CA SER A 9 14.97 12.98 16.94
C SER A 9 13.77 12.46 16.15
N LYS A 10 14.01 11.84 14.98
CA LYS A 10 12.98 11.28 14.09
C LYS A 10 12.67 9.81 14.36
N TYR A 11 13.21 9.25 15.45
CA TYR A 11 12.90 7.90 15.86
C TYR A 11 11.38 7.68 15.97
N GLN A 12 10.87 6.71 15.22
CA GLN A 12 9.44 6.37 15.16
C GLN A 12 8.50 7.59 14.95
N LEU A 13 8.94 8.63 14.24
CA LEU A 13 8.20 9.88 14.07
C LEU A 13 6.73 9.66 13.67
N MET A 14 6.47 8.74 12.73
CA MET A 14 5.09 8.43 12.32
C MET A 14 4.24 8.01 13.53
N HIS A 15 4.74 7.13 14.39
CA HIS A 15 3.99 6.60 15.54
C HIS A 15 3.92 7.60 16.70
N ILE A 16 4.96 8.40 16.92
CA ILE A 16 5.05 9.27 18.09
C ILE A 16 4.38 10.62 17.82
N GLU A 17 4.62 11.22 16.65
CA GLU A 17 4.15 12.58 16.35
C GLU A 17 2.79 12.61 15.65
N MET A 18 2.42 11.60 14.85
CA MET A 18 1.21 11.67 14.01
C MET A 18 -0.06 11.12 14.67
N PHE A 19 0.05 10.08 15.51
CA PHE A 19 -1.12 9.54 16.22
C PHE A 19 -1.81 10.56 17.16
N PRO A 20 -1.08 11.42 17.90
CA PRO A 20 -1.72 12.48 18.70
C PRO A 20 -2.58 13.46 17.87
N GLU A 21 -2.25 13.63 16.59
CA GLU A 21 -3.00 14.46 15.63
C GLU A 21 -4.16 13.68 14.95
N GLY A 22 -4.40 12.43 15.36
CA GLY A 22 -5.45 11.58 14.78
C GLY A 22 -5.13 11.08 13.37
N ILE A 23 -3.88 11.19 12.92
CA ILE A 23 -3.44 10.65 11.63
C ILE A 23 -3.18 9.16 11.82
N ILE A 24 -4.05 8.34 11.22
CA ILE A 24 -3.99 6.88 11.29
C ILE A 24 -3.05 6.29 10.22
N HIS A 25 -2.49 5.13 10.51
CA HIS A 25 -1.65 4.39 9.56
C HIS A 25 -2.34 3.14 9.03
N ALA A 26 -2.01 2.82 7.78
CA ALA A 26 -2.33 1.56 7.16
C ALA A 26 -1.01 0.91 6.76
N GLU A 27 -0.63 -0.17 7.45
CA GLU A 27 0.64 -0.86 7.26
C GLU A 27 0.42 -2.19 6.54
N CYS A 28 1.51 -2.74 5.98
CA CYS A 28 1.49 -4.00 5.24
C CYS A 28 0.45 -4.04 4.10
N ILE A 29 0.20 -2.89 3.46
CA ILE A 29 -0.69 -2.82 2.30
C ILE A 29 -0.05 -3.60 1.15
N GLY A 30 -0.82 -4.57 0.64
CA GLY A 30 -0.44 -5.44 -0.47
C GLY A 30 -1.66 -5.76 -1.33
N GLY A 31 -1.60 -6.85 -2.09
CA GLY A 31 -2.58 -7.17 -3.12
C GLY A 31 -2.14 -6.62 -4.48
N GLU A 32 -3.11 -6.14 -5.25
CA GLU A 32 -2.93 -5.76 -6.65
C GLU A 32 -2.40 -4.31 -6.82
N LEU A 33 -1.39 -3.92 -6.02
CA LEU A 33 -0.85 -2.56 -6.02
C LEU A 33 -0.33 -2.10 -7.38
N ASP A 34 0.30 -3.02 -8.13
CA ASP A 34 0.85 -2.73 -9.46
C ASP A 34 -0.22 -2.35 -10.49
N LEU A 35 -1.51 -2.64 -10.24
CA LEU A 35 -2.63 -2.17 -11.06
C LEU A 35 -2.93 -0.68 -10.86
N LEU A 36 -2.50 -0.07 -9.75
CA LEU A 36 -2.97 1.24 -9.29
C LEU A 36 -1.84 2.25 -9.03
N LEU A 37 -0.60 1.95 -9.41
CA LEU A 37 0.54 2.85 -9.17
C LEU A 37 0.41 4.20 -9.90
N ASN A 38 1.05 5.23 -9.34
CA ASN A 38 1.18 6.58 -9.91
C ASN A 38 -0.13 7.34 -10.18
N ARG A 39 -1.19 7.00 -9.45
CA ARG A 39 -2.47 7.70 -9.53
C ARG A 39 -3.12 7.88 -8.16
N ARG A 40 -4.12 8.76 -8.11
CA ARG A 40 -5.00 8.89 -6.95
C ARG A 40 -6.13 7.86 -7.07
N ALA A 41 -6.49 7.27 -5.95
CA ALA A 41 -7.65 6.38 -5.84
C ALA A 41 -8.34 6.66 -4.50
N THR A 42 -9.66 6.53 -4.48
CA THR A 42 -10.40 6.49 -3.22
C THR A 42 -10.17 5.12 -2.58
N VAL A 43 -9.72 5.11 -1.33
CA VAL A 43 -9.43 3.88 -0.59
C VAL A 43 -10.43 3.71 0.54
N GLY A 44 -10.97 2.51 0.66
CA GLY A 44 -11.74 2.08 1.82
C GLY A 44 -10.93 1.12 2.67
N PHE A 45 -10.96 1.29 4.00
CA PHE A 45 -10.39 0.33 4.94
C PHE A 45 -11.50 -0.19 5.85
N PHE A 46 -11.67 -1.51 5.87
CA PHE A 46 -12.72 -2.19 6.61
C PHE A 46 -12.09 -3.07 7.72
N PRO A 47 -11.79 -2.49 8.89
CA PRO A 47 -11.25 -3.22 10.04
C PRO A 47 -12.36 -3.99 10.76
N TRP A 48 -11.98 -4.97 11.58
CA TRP A 48 -12.92 -5.49 12.57
C TRP A 48 -13.25 -4.42 13.60
N ARG A 49 -14.46 -4.50 14.15
CA ARG A 49 -14.86 -3.64 15.28
C ARG A 49 -14.21 -4.16 16.56
N PHE A 50 -12.92 -3.97 16.67
CA PHE A 50 -12.15 -4.40 17.83
C PHE A 50 -12.27 -3.35 18.93
N VAL A 51 -13.03 -3.70 19.98
CA VAL A 51 -13.26 -2.82 21.13
C VAL A 51 -11.96 -2.74 21.94
N ASP A 52 -11.55 -1.51 22.28
CA ASP A 52 -10.32 -1.18 23.02
C ASP A 52 -9.02 -1.67 22.34
N GLY A 53 -9.05 -1.92 21.04
CA GLY A 53 -7.88 -2.29 20.26
C GLY A 53 -7.04 -1.08 19.82
N GLU A 54 -5.72 -1.19 19.95
CA GLU A 54 -4.77 -0.16 19.48
C GLU A 54 -4.54 -0.23 17.95
N SER A 55 -4.73 -1.41 17.35
CA SER A 55 -4.67 -1.64 15.92
C SER A 55 -5.56 -2.82 15.53
N CYS A 56 -5.90 -2.92 14.24
CA CYS A 56 -6.75 -3.99 13.75
C CYS A 56 -6.38 -4.38 12.31
N ILE A 57 -6.40 -5.68 12.04
CA ILE A 57 -6.38 -6.16 10.66
C ILE A 57 -7.65 -5.71 9.94
N GLY A 58 -7.54 -5.46 8.65
CA GLY A 58 -8.67 -5.02 7.84
C GLY A 58 -8.48 -5.29 6.38
N ARG A 59 -9.58 -5.17 5.63
CA ARG A 59 -9.54 -5.23 4.17
C ARG A 59 -9.41 -3.80 3.64
N CYS A 60 -8.23 -3.49 3.11
CA CYS A 60 -8.03 -2.31 2.28
C CYS A 60 -8.50 -2.60 0.84
N VAL A 61 -9.29 -1.70 0.25
CA VAL A 61 -9.74 -1.76 -1.15
C VAL A 61 -9.56 -0.39 -1.80
N ALA A 62 -9.27 -0.37 -3.09
CA ALA A 62 -9.38 0.83 -3.91
C ALA A 62 -10.69 0.79 -4.68
N PHE A 63 -11.42 1.90 -4.68
CA PHE A 63 -12.61 2.09 -5.49
C PHE A 63 -12.21 2.69 -6.84
N VAL A 64 -12.71 2.08 -7.90
CA VAL A 64 -12.55 2.49 -9.30
C VAL A 64 -13.91 2.40 -9.98
N GLU A 65 -14.07 3.09 -11.12
CA GLU A 65 -15.29 3.01 -11.92
C GLU A 65 -15.43 1.61 -12.55
N ASP A 66 -16.67 1.24 -12.91
CA ASP A 66 -17.00 -0.12 -13.37
C ASP A 66 -16.26 -0.50 -14.67
N ASP A 67 -16.12 0.43 -15.62
CA ASP A 67 -15.39 0.24 -16.86
C ASP A 67 -13.89 0.03 -16.61
N GLU A 68 -13.31 0.88 -15.77
CA GLU A 68 -11.92 0.76 -15.33
C GLU A 68 -11.68 -0.58 -14.61
N TYR A 69 -12.59 -1.00 -13.73
CA TYR A 69 -12.47 -2.28 -13.04
C TYR A 69 -12.33 -3.45 -14.01
N VAL A 70 -13.13 -3.46 -15.09
CA VAL A 70 -13.06 -4.49 -16.13
C VAL A 70 -11.69 -4.50 -16.80
N GLU A 71 -11.17 -3.33 -17.17
CA GLU A 71 -9.83 -3.20 -17.79
C GLU A 71 -8.71 -3.65 -16.85
N LEU A 72 -8.80 -3.31 -15.56
CA LEU A 72 -7.84 -3.74 -14.56
C LEU A 72 -7.87 -5.26 -14.35
N MET A 73 -9.05 -5.88 -14.37
CA MET A 73 -9.16 -7.34 -14.24
C MET A 73 -8.59 -8.06 -15.47
N GLN A 74 -8.81 -7.55 -16.68
CA GLN A 74 -8.17 -8.08 -17.89
C GLN A 74 -6.64 -7.95 -17.83
N THR A 75 -6.14 -6.81 -17.34
CA THR A 75 -4.71 -6.59 -17.13
C THR A 75 -4.15 -7.57 -16.11
N LYS A 76 -4.88 -7.83 -15.02
CA LYS A 76 -4.50 -8.76 -13.95
C LYS A 76 -4.32 -10.19 -14.47
N GLU A 77 -5.15 -10.65 -15.41
CA GLU A 77 -5.10 -12.03 -15.94
C GLU A 77 -3.76 -12.39 -16.58
N VAL A 78 -3.04 -11.41 -17.13
CA VAL A 78 -1.75 -11.61 -17.79
C VAL A 78 -0.53 -11.27 -16.91
N MET A 79 -0.77 -10.83 -15.67
CA MET A 79 0.30 -10.46 -14.73
C MET A 79 0.92 -11.66 -14.04
N GLY A 80 2.13 -11.45 -13.49
CA GLY A 80 2.75 -12.43 -12.61
C GLY A 80 1.98 -12.54 -11.30
N ILE A 81 1.98 -13.72 -10.69
CA ILE A 81 1.34 -13.96 -9.39
C ILE A 81 2.44 -14.25 -8.36
N THR A 82 2.42 -13.54 -7.23
CA THR A 82 3.33 -13.80 -6.12
C THR A 82 3.02 -15.15 -5.47
N LYS A 83 3.92 -15.66 -4.62
CA LYS A 83 3.64 -16.88 -3.82
C LYS A 83 2.41 -16.76 -2.91
N PHE A 84 1.91 -15.54 -2.67
CA PHE A 84 0.76 -15.24 -1.83
C PHE A 84 -0.53 -14.98 -2.63
N GLY A 85 -0.46 -15.03 -3.97
CA GLY A 85 -1.62 -14.82 -4.83
C GLY A 85 -1.80 -13.38 -5.32
N ASP A 86 -0.86 -12.48 -5.03
CA ASP A 86 -0.96 -11.07 -5.44
C ASP A 86 -0.51 -10.88 -6.88
N ALA A 87 -1.22 -10.05 -7.65
CA ALA A 87 -0.81 -9.70 -9.00
C ALA A 87 0.32 -8.65 -8.98
N PHE A 88 1.39 -8.91 -9.71
CA PHE A 88 2.50 -7.98 -9.88
C PHE A 88 2.98 -7.93 -11.33
N ASN A 89 3.57 -6.81 -11.72
CA ASN A 89 4.14 -6.58 -13.05
C ASN A 89 5.63 -6.99 -13.02
N PRO A 90 6.03 -8.09 -13.69
CA PRO A 90 7.43 -8.55 -13.66
C PRO A 90 8.41 -7.49 -14.19
N ALA A 91 8.02 -6.77 -15.24
CA ALA A 91 8.84 -5.70 -15.80
C ALA A 91 9.00 -4.52 -14.82
N HIS A 92 8.00 -4.24 -13.97
CA HIS A 92 8.14 -3.25 -12.91
C HIS A 92 9.20 -3.69 -11.89
N VAL A 93 9.12 -4.94 -11.42
CA VAL A 93 10.09 -5.51 -10.48
C VAL A 93 11.51 -5.50 -11.05
N GLU A 94 11.68 -5.86 -12.32
CA GLU A 94 12.98 -5.78 -13.01
C GLU A 94 13.55 -4.36 -13.01
N ARG A 95 12.73 -3.34 -13.28
CA ARG A 95 13.15 -1.93 -13.22
C ARG A 95 13.59 -1.52 -11.82
N LEU A 96 12.84 -1.90 -10.78
CA LEU A 96 13.22 -1.61 -9.39
C LEU A 96 14.57 -2.26 -9.02
N ASN A 97 14.80 -3.49 -9.46
CA ASN A 97 16.05 -4.21 -9.23
C ASN A 97 17.25 -3.56 -9.93
N MET A 98 17.05 -2.88 -11.06
CA MET A 98 18.12 -2.11 -11.72
C MET A 98 18.45 -0.81 -10.98
N LEU A 99 17.45 -0.14 -10.38
CA LEU A 99 17.62 1.10 -9.63
C LEU A 99 18.24 0.91 -8.24
N SER A 100 18.08 -0.29 -7.68
CA SER A 100 18.55 -0.63 -6.33
C SER A 100 19.97 -1.22 -6.31
N ARG A 101 20.69 -1.13 -7.44
CA ARG A 101 22.08 -1.59 -7.60
C ARG A 101 23.07 -0.44 -7.60
#